data_AF-A0A9D3YFH3-F1
#
_entry.id   AF-A0A9D3YFH3-F1
#
_cell.length_a   1.000
_cell.length_b   1.000
_cell.length_c   1.000
_cell.angle_alpha   90.00
_cell.angle_beta   90.00
_cell.angle_gamma   90.00
#
_symmetry.space_group_name_H-M   'P 1'
#
loop_
_entity.id
_entity.type
_entity.pdbx_description
1 polymer ?
#
loop_
_entity_poly.entity_id
_entity_poly.type
_entity_poly.pdbx_seq_one_letter_code
_entity_poly.pdbx_strand_id
1 'polypeptide(L)'
;MQLHDLDKLSSNLAVDGNLNQNQPETQCSTTVGSVVNFWSVEFGSHSISRIVIYGPNDSRGHETLSGFNVFVKSKDSIENVYNNTGVAYGSGVFTVLLEGNVISAVNITRPNILTLCEVEVYTGKIAFPENRLPILLVYYYYYYYYYYYYYYYYYYYYYYYYYYYYYYYYYYYHYYYYYNNYYYYHYYYYYYYYDYCCYCYCYCWKFNKSV
;
A
#
# COMPACT_ATOMS: atom_id res chain seq x y z
N MET A 1 4.82 -1.76 47.59
CA MET A 1 3.88 -1.78 46.46
C MET A 1 3.42 -0.35 46.27
N GLN A 2 3.84 0.30 45.19
CA GLN A 2 3.48 1.70 44.92
C GLN A 2 2.09 1.75 44.29
N LEU A 3 1.37 2.87 44.43
CA LEU A 3 0.02 3.05 43.86
C LEU A 3 -0.07 2.72 42.35
N HIS A 4 1.01 2.96 41.59
CA HIS A 4 1.10 2.60 40.17
C HIS A 4 1.07 1.09 39.88
N ASP A 5 1.46 0.24 40.84
CA ASP A 5 1.39 -1.22 40.67
C ASP A 5 -0.07 -1.74 40.76
N LEU A 6 -0.95 -1.00 41.45
CA LEU A 6 -2.36 -1.39 41.64
C LEU A 6 -3.19 -1.12 40.38
N ASP A 7 -2.95 -0.01 39.68
CA ASP A 7 -3.64 0.31 38.43
C ASP A 7 -3.30 -0.72 37.34
N LYS A 8 -2.06 -1.21 37.29
CA LYS A 8 -1.60 -2.24 36.33
C LYS A 8 -2.27 -3.61 36.51
N LEU A 9 -2.71 -3.93 37.73
CA LEU A 9 -3.44 -5.17 38.05
C LEU A 9 -4.95 -5.04 37.82
N SER A 10 -5.43 -3.85 37.42
CA SER A 10 -6.84 -3.61 37.19
C SER A 10 -7.31 -4.33 35.92
N SER A 11 -8.17 -5.33 36.09
CA SER A 11 -8.80 -6.08 34.99
C SER A 11 -9.66 -5.19 34.08
N ASN A 12 -10.12 -4.05 34.59
CA ASN A 12 -11.02 -3.15 33.87
C ASN A 12 -10.32 -2.37 32.76
N LEU A 13 -8.99 -2.26 32.79
CA LEU A 13 -8.22 -1.64 31.70
C LEU A 13 -8.38 -2.38 30.36
N ALA A 14 -8.82 -3.64 30.36
CA ALA A 14 -9.07 -4.38 29.14
C ALA A 14 -10.48 -4.16 28.56
N VAL A 15 -11.32 -3.32 29.19
CA VAL A 15 -12.68 -2.99 28.75
C VAL A 15 -13.00 -1.51 28.99
N ASP A 16 -11.97 -0.65 28.99
CA ASP A 16 -12.12 0.77 29.30
C ASP A 16 -12.34 1.65 28.06
N GLY A 17 -12.29 1.05 26.86
CA GLY A 17 -12.44 1.72 25.56
C GLY A 17 -11.12 2.26 24.99
N ASN A 18 -9.98 2.00 25.62
CA ASN A 18 -8.69 2.55 25.23
C ASN A 18 -7.82 1.54 24.48
N LEU A 19 -7.70 1.73 23.16
CA LEU A 19 -6.92 0.85 22.29
C LEU A 19 -5.39 1.06 22.36
N ASN A 20 -4.86 1.76 23.37
CA ASN A 20 -3.44 2.11 23.42
C ASN A 20 -2.54 0.92 23.76
N GLN A 21 -1.97 0.31 22.73
CA GLN A 21 -1.06 -0.84 22.84
C GLN A 21 0.41 -0.47 23.15
N ASN A 22 0.76 0.83 23.13
CA ASN A 22 2.15 1.30 23.20
C ASN A 22 2.60 1.63 24.63
N GLN A 23 1.66 1.68 25.59
CA GLN A 23 1.95 1.98 27.00
C GLN A 23 1.43 0.87 27.91
N PRO A 24 1.90 -0.38 27.73
CA PRO A 24 1.33 -1.55 28.38
C PRO A 24 1.47 -1.56 29.90
N GLU A 25 2.37 -0.75 30.45
CA GLU A 25 2.54 -0.62 31.89
C GLU A 25 1.44 0.20 32.58
N THR A 26 0.72 1.04 31.84
CA THR A 26 -0.29 1.96 32.41
C THR A 26 -1.66 1.84 31.77
N GLN A 27 -1.74 1.34 30.55
CA GLN A 27 -2.97 1.28 29.76
C GLN A 27 -3.49 -0.15 29.55
N CYS A 28 -2.81 -1.18 30.08
CA CYS A 28 -3.18 -2.57 29.85
C CYS A 28 -3.27 -3.33 31.17
N SER A 29 -4.29 -4.18 31.29
CA SER A 29 -4.46 -5.12 32.39
C SER A 29 -3.37 -6.20 32.31
N THR A 30 -2.55 -6.33 33.36
CA THR A 30 -1.49 -7.34 33.42
C THR A 30 -1.62 -8.20 34.67
N THR A 31 -1.54 -9.52 34.52
CA THR A 31 -1.51 -10.43 35.67
C THR A 31 -0.10 -10.57 36.25
N VAL A 32 0.00 -10.98 37.51
CA VAL A 32 1.27 -11.47 38.08
C VAL A 32 1.54 -12.87 37.51
N GLY A 33 2.80 -13.19 37.19
CA GLY A 33 3.17 -14.49 36.62
C GLY A 33 2.71 -15.67 37.48
N SER A 34 1.95 -16.60 36.89
CA SER A 34 1.41 -17.81 37.54
C SER A 34 1.39 -19.00 36.56
N VAL A 35 1.12 -20.20 37.06
CA VAL A 35 1.01 -21.42 36.23
C VAL A 35 -0.11 -21.29 35.20
N VAL A 36 -1.24 -20.69 35.60
CA VAL A 36 -2.32 -20.30 34.71
C VAL A 36 -2.88 -18.97 35.21
N ASN A 37 -2.88 -17.98 34.34
CA ASN A 37 -3.58 -16.72 34.52
C ASN A 37 -4.80 -16.65 33.61
N PHE A 38 -5.77 -15.86 34.04
CA PHE A 38 -6.99 -15.65 33.28
C PHE A 38 -7.49 -14.23 33.43
N TRP A 39 -8.24 -13.81 32.43
CA TRP A 39 -9.07 -12.62 32.43
C TRP A 39 -10.46 -13.00 31.93
N SER A 40 -11.51 -12.42 32.49
CA SER A 40 -12.89 -12.78 32.17
C SER A 40 -13.81 -11.57 32.16
N VAL A 41 -14.73 -11.55 31.20
CA VAL A 41 -15.86 -10.60 31.16
C VAL A 41 -17.16 -11.37 30.98
N GLU A 42 -18.16 -11.04 31.80
CA GLU A 42 -19.54 -11.52 31.66
C GLU A 42 -20.44 -10.36 31.19
N PHE A 43 -21.28 -10.62 30.20
CA PHE A 43 -22.10 -9.58 29.55
C PHE A 43 -23.54 -10.04 29.27
N GLY A 44 -23.94 -11.21 29.79
CA GLY A 44 -25.26 -11.80 29.51
C GLY A 44 -25.36 -12.41 28.11
N SER A 45 -26.45 -13.13 27.84
CA SER A 45 -26.57 -13.93 26.60
C SER A 45 -26.80 -13.06 25.37
N HIS A 46 -25.80 -12.99 24.49
CA HIS A 46 -25.86 -12.25 23.23
C HIS A 46 -25.32 -13.09 22.07
N SER A 47 -25.85 -12.86 20.86
CA SER A 47 -25.31 -13.44 19.63
C SER A 47 -24.06 -12.66 19.23
N ILE A 48 -22.88 -13.26 19.44
CA ILE A 48 -21.57 -12.65 19.23
C ILE A 48 -21.00 -13.05 17.88
N SER A 49 -20.62 -12.08 17.05
CA SER A 49 -19.95 -12.32 15.77
C SER A 49 -18.46 -12.58 15.93
N ARG A 50 -17.79 -11.74 16.72
CA ARG A 50 -16.34 -11.76 16.87
C ARG A 50 -15.90 -11.18 18.20
N ILE A 51 -14.71 -11.57 18.60
CA ILE A 51 -13.95 -10.99 19.70
C ILE A 51 -12.68 -10.41 19.10
N VAL A 52 -12.34 -9.18 19.46
CA VAL A 52 -11.07 -8.54 19.09
C VAL A 52 -10.27 -8.32 20.37
N ILE A 53 -9.06 -8.86 20.40
CA ILE A 53 -8.15 -8.80 21.55
C ILE A 53 -6.97 -7.93 21.15
N TYR A 54 -6.76 -6.86 21.89
CA TYR A 54 -5.62 -5.98 21.80
C TYR A 54 -4.69 -6.27 22.98
N GLY A 55 -3.42 -6.46 22.71
CA GLY A 55 -2.37 -6.56 23.71
C GLY A 55 -1.16 -5.72 23.32
N PRO A 56 -0.05 -5.80 24.07
CA PRO A 56 1.09 -4.93 23.86
C PRO A 56 1.64 -4.99 22.44
N ASN A 57 1.88 -3.83 21.84
CA ASN A 57 2.48 -3.69 20.51
C ASN A 57 3.91 -3.15 20.62
N ASP A 58 4.71 -3.82 21.43
CA ASP A 58 6.13 -3.55 21.58
C ASP A 58 6.95 -4.81 21.25
N SER A 59 8.28 -4.70 21.31
CA SER A 59 9.18 -5.82 21.03
C SER A 59 9.02 -7.00 22.01
N ARG A 60 8.38 -6.78 23.16
CA ARG A 60 8.21 -7.75 24.25
C ARG A 60 6.78 -8.28 24.36
N GLY A 61 5.83 -7.80 23.58
CA GLY A 61 4.43 -8.23 23.63
C GLY A 61 4.25 -9.73 23.42
N HIS A 62 5.16 -10.36 22.67
CA HIS A 62 5.19 -11.80 22.51
C HIS A 62 5.39 -12.56 23.85
N GLU A 63 6.08 -11.98 24.84
CA GLU A 63 6.30 -12.58 26.17
C GLU A 63 5.02 -12.70 26.99
N THR A 64 3.98 -11.90 26.69
CA THR A 64 2.74 -11.78 27.47
C THR A 64 1.48 -12.15 26.68
N LEU A 65 1.57 -12.24 25.35
CA LEU A 65 0.47 -12.62 24.44
C LEU A 65 0.66 -13.95 23.70
N SER A 66 1.87 -14.52 23.64
CA SER A 66 2.01 -15.82 22.95
C SER A 66 1.41 -16.95 23.79
N GLY A 67 0.64 -17.85 23.18
CA GLY A 67 0.12 -19.03 23.87
C GLY A 67 -1.16 -18.83 24.69
N PHE A 68 -1.92 -17.75 24.50
CA PHE A 68 -3.23 -17.61 25.15
C PHE A 68 -4.30 -18.45 24.45
N ASN A 69 -5.33 -18.81 25.20
CA ASN A 69 -6.52 -19.48 24.71
C ASN A 69 -7.75 -18.63 25.01
N VAL A 70 -8.77 -18.71 24.17
CA VAL A 70 -10.05 -18.03 24.37
C VAL A 70 -11.12 -19.08 24.56
N PHE A 71 -11.78 -19.00 25.71
CA PHE A 71 -12.93 -19.80 26.06
C PHE A 71 -14.17 -18.90 26.07
N VAL A 72 -15.29 -19.45 25.63
CA VAL A 72 -16.60 -18.79 25.70
C VAL A 72 -17.55 -19.63 26.50
N LYS A 73 -18.43 -18.97 27.24
CA LYS A 73 -19.49 -19.63 28.02
C LYS A 73 -20.82 -19.49 27.28
N SER A 74 -21.36 -20.60 26.81
CA SER A 74 -22.74 -20.68 26.33
C SER A 74 -23.67 -21.04 27.50
N LYS A 75 -24.97 -21.27 27.24
CA LYS A 75 -25.93 -21.69 28.26
C LYS A 75 -25.53 -23.02 28.91
N ASP A 76 -25.03 -23.96 28.10
CA ASP A 76 -24.87 -25.36 28.50
C ASP A 76 -23.41 -25.85 28.42
N SER A 77 -22.50 -25.04 27.87
CA SER A 77 -21.10 -25.42 27.63
C SER A 77 -20.11 -24.28 27.89
N ILE A 78 -18.86 -24.67 28.19
CA ILE A 78 -17.69 -23.82 28.08
C ILE A 78 -16.82 -24.42 26.98
N GLU A 79 -16.54 -23.64 25.94
CA GLU A 79 -15.87 -24.12 24.74
C GLU A 79 -14.60 -23.31 24.49
N ASN A 80 -13.51 -24.00 24.13
CA ASN A 80 -12.30 -23.37 23.63
C ASN A 80 -12.48 -23.04 22.15
N VAL A 81 -12.60 -21.75 21.84
CA VAL A 81 -12.89 -21.26 20.48
C VAL A 81 -11.64 -20.78 19.76
N TYR A 82 -10.53 -20.58 20.48
CA TYR A 82 -9.29 -20.10 19.89
C TYR A 82 -8.08 -20.52 20.70
N ASN A 83 -7.08 -21.06 20.01
CA ASN A 83 -5.78 -21.38 20.57
C ASN A 83 -4.73 -20.54 19.84
N ASN A 84 -4.06 -19.64 20.55
CA ASN A 84 -2.90 -18.94 19.99
C ASN A 84 -1.69 -19.88 20.01
N THR A 85 -1.48 -20.64 18.94
CA THR A 85 -0.35 -21.57 18.81
C THR A 85 0.96 -20.89 18.37
N GLY A 86 0.92 -19.58 18.08
CA GLY A 86 2.05 -18.82 17.54
C GLY A 86 2.78 -17.94 18.55
N VAL A 87 4.00 -17.55 18.19
CA VAL A 87 4.68 -16.42 18.83
C VAL A 87 4.15 -15.14 18.20
N ALA A 88 3.55 -14.27 19.01
CA ALA A 88 2.97 -13.02 18.57
C ALA A 88 4.05 -11.98 18.23
N TYR A 89 4.74 -12.13 17.09
CA TYR A 89 5.68 -11.11 16.60
C TYR A 89 4.94 -10.06 15.76
N GLY A 90 4.67 -8.90 16.38
CA GLY A 90 4.06 -7.75 15.71
C GLY A 90 2.54 -7.85 15.53
N SER A 91 1.88 -6.68 15.56
CA SER A 91 0.43 -6.50 15.64
C SER A 91 -0.16 -7.31 16.81
N GLY A 92 -0.09 -6.77 18.03
CA GLY A 92 -0.72 -7.35 19.22
C GLY A 92 -2.26 -7.40 19.15
N VAL A 93 -2.85 -7.55 17.96
CA VAL A 93 -4.28 -7.56 17.69
C VAL A 93 -4.67 -8.93 17.15
N PHE A 94 -5.63 -9.58 17.81
CA PHE A 94 -6.14 -10.91 17.46
C PHE A 94 -7.64 -10.83 17.26
N THR A 95 -8.14 -11.46 16.20
CA THR A 95 -9.58 -11.54 15.95
C THR A 95 -10.02 -13.00 16.00
N VAL A 96 -10.99 -13.30 16.85
CA VAL A 96 -11.66 -14.60 16.96
C VAL A 96 -13.06 -14.47 16.39
N LEU A 97 -13.40 -15.31 15.41
CA LEU A 97 -14.74 -15.32 14.80
C LEU A 97 -15.60 -16.38 15.49
N LEU A 98 -16.84 -16.02 15.81
CA LEU A 98 -17.80 -16.85 16.53
C LEU A 98 -19.12 -17.05 15.78
N GLU A 99 -19.23 -16.50 14.56
CA GLU A 99 -20.34 -16.72 13.62
C GLU A 99 -21.76 -16.52 14.18
N GLY A 100 -21.93 -15.74 15.26
CA GLY A 100 -23.23 -15.45 15.86
C GLY A 100 -23.63 -16.39 17.00
N ASN A 101 -22.71 -17.19 17.54
CA ASN A 101 -22.95 -18.03 18.71
C ASN A 101 -23.51 -17.22 19.89
N VAL A 102 -24.53 -17.76 20.56
CA VAL A 102 -25.11 -17.14 21.76
C VAL A 102 -24.24 -17.51 22.95
N ILE A 103 -23.43 -16.54 23.40
CA ILE A 103 -22.53 -16.68 24.53
C ILE A 103 -22.81 -15.61 25.57
N SER A 104 -22.38 -15.85 26.80
CA SER A 104 -22.64 -15.03 27.98
C SER A 104 -21.38 -14.49 28.67
N ALA A 105 -20.23 -15.08 28.36
CA ALA A 105 -18.94 -14.66 28.89
C ALA A 105 -17.80 -15.04 27.94
N VAL A 106 -16.70 -14.30 28.06
CA VAL A 106 -15.41 -14.57 27.40
C VAL A 106 -14.35 -14.70 28.48
N ASN A 107 -13.58 -15.79 28.42
CA ASN A 107 -12.46 -16.07 29.32
C ASN A 107 -11.19 -16.24 28.49
N ILE A 108 -10.17 -15.43 28.75
CA ILE A 108 -8.86 -15.54 28.10
C ILE A 108 -7.91 -16.13 29.12
N THR A 109 -7.23 -17.23 28.78
CA THR A 109 -6.29 -17.89 29.69
C THR A 109 -4.91 -17.99 29.08
N ARG A 110 -3.88 -17.92 29.91
CA ARG A 110 -2.48 -18.03 29.47
C ARG A 110 -1.59 -18.47 30.64
N PRO A 111 -0.62 -19.37 30.44
CA PRO A 111 0.45 -19.56 31.42
C PRO A 111 1.35 -18.32 31.53
N ASN A 112 2.10 -18.21 32.63
CA ASN A 112 2.99 -17.09 32.93
C ASN A 112 2.25 -15.76 33.06
N ILE A 113 2.56 -14.71 32.30
CA ILE A 113 1.98 -13.36 32.47
C ILE A 113 0.95 -13.09 31.37
N LEU A 114 -0.30 -12.77 31.68
CA LEU A 114 -1.27 -12.33 30.67
C LEU A 114 -1.34 -10.80 30.68
N THR A 115 -1.12 -10.16 29.54
CA THR A 115 -1.34 -8.70 29.38
C THR A 115 -2.36 -8.45 28.28
N LEU A 116 -3.43 -7.73 28.60
CA LEU A 116 -4.51 -7.37 27.68
C LEU A 116 -4.71 -5.86 27.75
N CYS A 117 -4.65 -5.20 26.60
CA CYS A 117 -4.84 -3.76 26.46
C CYS A 117 -6.29 -3.40 26.18
N GLU A 118 -7.00 -4.20 25.38
CA GLU A 118 -8.44 -4.06 25.22
C GLU A 118 -9.03 -5.38 24.73
N VAL A 119 -10.26 -5.70 25.10
CA VAL A 119 -11.04 -6.82 24.61
C VAL A 119 -12.42 -6.32 24.19
N GLU A 120 -12.66 -6.27 22.89
CA GLU A 120 -13.92 -5.86 22.32
C GLU A 120 -14.75 -7.08 21.89
N VAL A 121 -16.02 -7.12 22.32
CA VAL A 121 -16.97 -8.18 21.98
C VAL A 121 -18.06 -7.60 21.10
N TYR A 122 -18.19 -8.12 19.88
CA TYR A 122 -19.10 -7.57 18.88
C TYR A 122 -20.32 -8.46 18.68
N THR A 123 -21.51 -7.84 18.70
CA THR A 123 -22.77 -8.51 18.36
C THR A 123 -23.08 -8.39 16.86
N GLY A 124 -24.04 -9.20 16.39
CA GLY A 124 -24.56 -9.12 15.02
C GLY A 124 -24.00 -10.19 14.09
N LYS A 125 -24.57 -10.33 12.89
CA LYS A 125 -23.99 -11.20 11.86
C LYS A 125 -22.73 -10.54 11.34
N ILE A 126 -21.64 -11.31 11.18
CA ILE A 126 -20.54 -10.87 10.33
C ILE A 126 -21.15 -10.73 8.93
N ALA A 127 -21.59 -9.53 8.58
CA ALA A 127 -21.77 -9.19 7.20
C ALA A 127 -20.36 -9.19 6.63
N PHE A 128 -19.90 -10.34 6.13
CA PHE A 128 -18.84 -10.32 5.14
C PHE A 128 -19.35 -9.36 4.09
N PRO A 129 -18.69 -8.23 3.87
CA PRO A 129 -19.03 -7.44 2.72
C PRO A 129 -18.49 -8.25 1.54
N GLU A 130 -19.25 -9.25 1.09
CA GLU A 130 -19.04 -9.89 -0.21
C GLU A 130 -18.92 -8.85 -1.33
N ASN A 131 -19.33 -7.60 -1.04
CA ASN A 131 -19.32 -6.46 -1.93
C ASN A 131 -18.29 -5.33 -1.61
N ARG A 132 -17.37 -5.45 -0.63
CA ARG A 132 -16.29 -4.43 -0.45
C ARG A 132 -14.96 -4.79 -1.10
N LEU A 133 -14.64 -6.07 -1.24
CA LEU A 133 -13.51 -6.53 -2.05
C LEU A 133 -13.63 -6.10 -3.53
N PRO A 134 -14.80 -6.13 -4.20
CA PRO A 134 -14.90 -5.65 -5.58
C PRO A 134 -14.65 -4.14 -5.72
N ILE A 135 -15.01 -3.30 -4.74
CA ILE A 135 -14.85 -1.84 -4.88
C ILE A 135 -13.36 -1.44 -4.86
N LEU A 136 -12.55 -2.00 -3.94
CA LEU A 136 -11.12 -1.72 -3.90
C LEU A 136 -10.38 -2.26 -5.13
N LEU A 137 -10.78 -3.44 -5.63
CA LEU A 137 -10.24 -3.99 -6.87
C LEU A 137 -10.62 -3.15 -8.09
N VAL A 138 -11.85 -2.64 -8.16
CA VAL A 138 -12.32 -1.73 -9.21
C VAL A 138 -11.56 -0.40 -9.16
N TYR A 139 -11.37 0.19 -7.97
CA TYR A 139 -10.58 1.43 -7.82
C TYR A 139 -9.12 1.23 -8.21
N TYR A 140 -8.50 0.14 -7.77
CA TYR A 140 -7.12 -0.20 -8.14
C TYR A 140 -6.98 -0.40 -9.65
N TYR A 141 -7.90 -1.14 -10.27
CA TYR A 141 -7.90 -1.38 -11.71
C TYR A 141 -8.14 -0.10 -12.51
N TYR A 142 -9.05 0.75 -12.05
CA TYR A 142 -9.31 2.06 -12.65
C TYR A 142 -8.08 2.97 -12.60
N TYR A 143 -7.43 3.09 -11.42
CA TYR A 143 -6.21 3.88 -11.29
C TYR A 143 -5.07 3.33 -12.14
N TYR A 144 -4.90 2.00 -12.17
CA TYR A 144 -3.90 1.35 -13.02
C TYR A 144 -4.12 1.68 -14.50
N TYR A 145 -5.35 1.56 -15.00
CA TYR A 145 -5.69 1.92 -16.39
C TYR A 145 -5.51 3.41 -16.67
N TYR A 146 -5.92 4.27 -15.74
CA TYR A 146 -5.74 5.72 -15.86
C TYR A 146 -4.26 6.09 -15.98
N TYR A 147 -3.39 5.56 -15.10
CA TYR A 147 -1.95 5.80 -15.17
C TYR A 147 -1.33 5.20 -16.43
N TYR A 148 -1.75 4.00 -16.85
CA TYR A 148 -1.28 3.38 -18.08
C TYR A 148 -1.62 4.24 -19.32
N TYR A 149 -2.87 4.71 -19.43
CA TYR A 149 -3.30 5.59 -20.51
C TYR A 149 -2.59 6.93 -20.46
N TYR A 150 -2.46 7.54 -19.28
CA TYR A 150 -1.75 8.81 -19.12
C TYR A 150 -0.27 8.67 -19.54
N TYR A 151 0.39 7.60 -19.11
CA TYR A 151 1.78 7.33 -19.47
C TYR A 151 1.92 7.08 -20.97
N TYR A 152 1.03 6.29 -21.57
CA TYR A 152 1.01 6.05 -23.01
C TYR A 152 0.80 7.34 -23.79
N TYR A 153 -0.15 8.18 -23.38
CA TYR A 153 -0.44 9.46 -24.04
C TYR A 153 0.73 10.43 -23.90
N TYR A 154 1.34 10.51 -22.72
CA TYR A 154 2.55 11.31 -22.49
C TYR A 154 3.70 10.85 -23.36
N TYR A 155 3.94 9.53 -23.44
CA TYR A 155 5.01 8.96 -24.26
C TYR A 155 4.76 9.19 -25.75
N TYR A 156 3.51 9.06 -26.20
CA TYR A 156 3.09 9.36 -27.56
C TYR A 156 3.31 10.84 -27.89
N TYR A 157 2.88 11.76 -27.02
CA TYR A 157 3.09 13.19 -27.20
C TYR A 157 4.57 13.55 -27.20
N TYR A 158 5.36 12.97 -26.31
CA TYR A 158 6.80 13.15 -26.25
C TYR A 158 7.48 12.68 -27.54
N TYR A 159 7.14 11.48 -28.03
CA TYR A 159 7.66 10.97 -29.31
C TYR A 159 7.22 11.83 -30.49
N TYR A 160 5.98 12.29 -30.51
CA TYR A 160 5.45 13.17 -31.55
C TYR A 160 6.20 14.51 -31.56
N TYR A 161 6.37 15.15 -30.39
CA TYR A 161 7.15 16.38 -30.25
C TYR A 161 8.61 16.17 -30.63
N TYR A 162 9.23 15.09 -30.18
CA TYR A 162 10.61 14.76 -30.50
C TYR A 162 10.78 14.56 -32.01
N TYR A 163 9.87 13.82 -32.65
CA TYR A 163 9.87 13.62 -34.10
C TYR A 163 9.68 14.94 -34.84
N TYR A 164 8.71 15.76 -34.42
CA TYR A 164 8.45 17.07 -35.02
C TYR A 164 9.66 18.01 -34.90
N TYR A 165 10.27 18.05 -33.71
CA TYR A 165 11.46 18.86 -33.45
C TYR A 165 12.64 18.38 -34.29
N TYR A 166 12.86 17.07 -34.37
CA TYR A 166 13.91 16.48 -35.20
C TYR A 166 13.67 16.77 -36.69
N TYR A 167 12.43 16.67 -37.16
CA TYR A 167 12.07 16.97 -38.55
C TYR A 167 12.27 18.45 -38.87
N TYR A 168 11.85 19.35 -37.96
CA TYR A 168 12.05 20.79 -38.09
C TYR A 168 13.54 21.16 -38.07
N TYR A 169 14.32 20.55 -37.18
CA TYR A 169 15.76 20.76 -37.08
C TYR A 169 16.49 20.27 -38.33
N TYR A 170 16.10 19.09 -38.86
CA TYR A 170 16.61 18.56 -40.12
C TYR A 170 16.28 19.48 -41.30
N TYR A 171 15.04 19.95 -41.40
CA TYR A 171 14.63 20.87 -42.47
C TYR A 171 15.35 22.21 -42.39
N TYR A 172 15.51 22.75 -41.18
CA TYR A 172 16.26 23.98 -40.93
C TYR A 172 17.73 23.82 -41.33
N TYR A 173 18.39 22.74 -40.92
CA TYR A 173 19.78 22.47 -41.30
C TYR A 173 19.92 22.22 -42.80
N HIS A 174 19.00 21.46 -43.41
CA HIS A 174 19.02 21.21 -44.85
C HIS A 174 18.81 22.51 -45.63
N TYR A 175 17.88 23.38 -45.20
CA TYR A 175 17.68 24.70 -45.79
C TYR A 175 18.92 25.59 -45.59
N TYR A 176 19.51 25.62 -44.40
CA TYR A 176 20.72 26.40 -44.09
C TYR A 176 21.93 25.94 -44.92
N TYR A 177 22.10 24.63 -45.12
CA TYR A 177 23.13 24.05 -45.99
C TYR A 177 22.88 24.36 -47.46
N TYR A 178 21.62 24.30 -47.91
CA TYR A 178 21.24 24.65 -49.28
C TYR A 178 21.44 26.14 -49.55
N TYR A 179 21.06 27.02 -48.62
CA TYR A 179 21.21 28.46 -48.73
C TYR A 179 22.69 28.88 -48.70
N ASN A 180 23.51 28.29 -47.81
CA ASN A 180 24.95 28.54 -47.80
C ASN A 180 25.66 27.97 -49.02
N ASN A 181 25.29 26.79 -49.52
CA ASN A 181 25.79 26.31 -50.81
C ASN A 181 25.37 27.22 -51.95
N TYR A 182 24.13 27.69 -51.97
CA TYR A 182 23.65 28.60 -53.01
C TYR A 182 24.48 29.89 -53.02
N TYR A 183 24.73 30.52 -51.86
CA TYR A 183 25.62 31.69 -51.79
C TYR A 183 27.08 31.36 -52.09
N TYR A 184 27.60 30.22 -51.65
CA TYR A 184 28.98 29.81 -51.96
C TYR A 184 29.16 29.58 -53.46
N TYR A 185 28.23 28.89 -54.12
CA TYR A 185 28.22 28.70 -55.57
C TYR A 185 27.93 29.98 -56.33
N HIS A 186 27.03 30.85 -55.85
CA HIS A 186 26.72 32.12 -56.52
C HIS A 186 27.88 33.13 -56.37
N TYR A 187 28.60 33.11 -55.25
CA TYR A 187 29.84 33.89 -55.04
C TYR A 187 31.00 33.33 -55.89
N TYR A 188 31.14 32.00 -55.97
CA TYR A 188 32.10 31.36 -56.88
C TYR A 188 31.78 31.61 -58.37
N TYR A 189 30.50 31.55 -58.76
CA TYR A 189 30.07 31.85 -60.13
C TYR A 189 30.24 33.33 -60.47
N TYR A 190 29.96 34.25 -59.54
CA TYR A 190 30.21 35.68 -59.76
C TYR A 190 31.69 35.95 -59.96
N TYR A 191 32.57 35.35 -59.16
CA TYR A 191 34.02 35.47 -59.33
C TYR A 191 34.50 34.91 -60.68
N TYR A 192 34.05 33.71 -61.07
CA TYR A 192 34.43 33.11 -62.35
C TYR A 192 33.82 33.82 -63.57
N TYR A 193 32.62 34.38 -63.49
CA TYR A 193 32.00 35.09 -64.62
C TYR A 193 32.65 36.46 -64.87
N TYR A 194 33.19 37.12 -63.83
CA TYR A 194 34.02 38.32 -64.01
C TYR A 194 35.44 38.00 -64.49
N ASP A 195 35.99 36.83 -64.17
CA ASP A 195 37.27 36.39 -64.76
C ASP A 195 37.12 35.91 -66.22
N TYR A 196 35.97 35.37 -66.64
CA TYR A 196 35.73 35.00 -68.04
C TYR A 196 35.18 36.14 -68.92
N CYS A 197 34.78 37.27 -68.34
CA CYS A 197 34.72 38.54 -69.08
C CYS A 197 36.12 39.03 -69.53
N CYS A 198 37.20 38.36 -69.10
CA CYS A 198 38.54 38.56 -69.63
C CYS A 198 38.97 37.54 -70.72
N TYR A 199 38.31 36.39 -70.95
CA TYR A 199 38.74 35.40 -71.97
C TYR A 199 37.64 34.50 -72.59
N CYS A 200 36.98 34.98 -73.64
CA CYS A 200 36.69 34.31 -74.94
C CYS A 200 36.12 32.85 -75.09
N TYR A 201 34.96 32.77 -75.79
CA TYR A 201 34.40 31.70 -76.67
C TYR A 201 33.66 30.43 -76.12
N CYS A 202 32.32 30.55 -76.07
CA CYS A 202 31.28 29.84 -76.86
C CYS A 202 31.16 28.29 -77.00
N TYR A 203 29.87 27.85 -76.90
CA TYR A 203 29.18 26.65 -77.44
C TYR A 203 29.37 25.29 -76.72
N CYS A 204 28.47 24.29 -76.76
CA CYS A 204 27.00 24.10 -76.73
C CYS A 204 26.74 22.55 -76.94
N TRP A 205 25.61 22.00 -76.44
CA TRP A 205 24.89 20.75 -76.87
C TRP A 205 25.41 19.36 -76.40
N LYS A 206 24.68 18.22 -76.35
CA LYS A 206 23.25 17.74 -76.35
C LYS A 206 23.26 16.21 -76.00
N PHE A 207 22.18 15.71 -75.38
CA PHE A 207 21.48 14.39 -75.49
C PHE A 207 22.20 13.07 -75.92
N ASN A 208 21.94 11.92 -75.26
CA ASN A 208 20.86 10.95 -75.57
C ASN A 208 20.87 9.64 -74.70
N LYS A 209 19.76 8.90 -74.79
CA LYS A 209 19.24 7.72 -74.03
C LYS A 209 19.51 6.38 -74.74
N SER A 210 19.44 5.22 -74.05
CA SER A 210 19.03 3.86 -74.56
C SER A 210 19.49 2.73 -73.60
N VAL A 211 18.84 1.59 -73.35
CA VAL A 211 17.60 0.90 -73.76
C VAL A 211 17.01 0.25 -72.50
#